data_AF-A0A6B2GB45-F1
#
_entry.id   AF-A0A6B2GB45-F1
#
_cell.length_a   1.000
_cell.length_b   1.000
_cell.length_c   1.000
_cell.angle_alpha   90.00
_cell.angle_beta   90.00
_cell.angle_gamma   90.00
#
_symmetry.space_group_name_H-M   'P 1'
#
loop_
_entity.id
_entity.type
_entity.pdbx_description
1 polymer ?
#
loop_
_entity_poly.entity_id
_entity_poly.type
_entity_poly.pdbx_seq_one_letter_code
_entity_poly.pdbx_strand_id
1 'polypeptide(L)'
;MGQNLVTLTGTDPFGNATIAQTIVTVVDNLAPVITCPADITVTSTSALGAIVNYTAPVGTDNCSANTALTAGLASGSVFPIGTTVVTHTITDASGNTASCSFNVTVTQSPVSCNSTIVINPFTAVTTQKPNTIFLGYGPQTMTLSTQTTGGTGFIYSWTSSTGEVVANVANPTINPKVSTTYTVIATNADGCLATASIYVCVIDARAIDKYGKYKGKVLVCHNEGQKSGRSHTIEISVNAVLQHLTLHLDTLGACDATCAT
;
A
#
# COMPACT_ATOMS: atom_id res chain seq x y z
N MET A 1 -58.78 3.11 11.61
CA MET A 1 -59.21 2.77 10.24
C MET A 1 -60.13 1.58 10.25
N GLY A 2 -60.94 1.40 9.21
CA GLY A 2 -61.80 0.24 9.05
C GLY A 2 -63.23 0.57 8.62
N GLN A 3 -64.03 -0.47 8.47
CA GLN A 3 -65.44 -0.38 8.10
C GLN A 3 -66.29 -0.08 9.33
N ASN A 4 -67.12 0.96 9.23
CA ASN A 4 -68.07 1.36 10.25
C ASN A 4 -69.48 1.18 9.72
N LEU A 5 -70.29 0.38 10.39
CA LEU A 5 -71.69 0.18 10.02
C LEU A 5 -72.52 1.35 10.56
N VAL A 6 -73.09 2.15 9.66
CA VAL A 6 -73.98 3.26 10.01
C VAL A 6 -75.42 2.81 9.81
N THR A 7 -76.23 2.95 10.86
CA THR A 7 -77.65 2.63 10.85
C THR A 7 -78.45 3.93 10.96
N LEU A 8 -79.25 4.22 9.93
CA LEU A 8 -80.16 5.37 9.88
C LEU A 8 -81.58 4.90 10.17
N THR A 9 -82.25 5.55 11.11
CA THR A 9 -83.66 5.28 11.41
C THR A 9 -84.49 6.51 11.06
N GLY A 10 -85.39 6.37 10.10
CA GLY A 10 -86.37 7.39 9.76
C GLY A 10 -87.72 7.04 10.37
N THR A 11 -88.25 7.90 11.25
CA THR A 11 -89.57 7.71 11.87
C THR A 11 -90.54 8.78 11.38
N ASP A 12 -91.75 8.39 10.98
CA ASP A 12 -92.81 9.31 10.56
C ASP A 12 -93.56 9.95 11.77
N PRO A 13 -94.42 10.97 11.57
CA PRO A 13 -95.17 11.61 12.66
C PRO A 13 -96.18 10.69 13.38
N PHE A 14 -96.47 9.52 12.81
CA PHE A 14 -97.36 8.52 13.39
C PHE A 14 -96.59 7.42 14.14
N GLY A 15 -95.27 7.49 14.19
CA GLY A 15 -94.39 6.59 14.94
C GLY A 15 -93.88 5.37 14.16
N ASN A 16 -94.15 5.26 12.84
CA ASN A 16 -93.60 4.17 12.03
C ASN A 16 -92.14 4.45 11.70
N ALA A 17 -91.26 3.46 11.88
CA ALA A 17 -89.83 3.60 11.62
C ALA A 17 -89.35 2.69 10.47
N THR A 18 -88.45 3.22 9.62
CA THR A 18 -87.67 2.47 8.62
C THR A 18 -86.19 2.55 8.97
N ILE A 19 -85.47 1.45 8.76
CA ILE A 19 -84.03 1.36 8.98
C ILE A 19 -83.31 1.22 7.64
N ALA A 20 -82.24 2.00 7.44
CA ALA A 20 -81.28 1.83 6.37
C ALA A 20 -79.87 1.66 6.94
N GLN A 21 -79.10 0.73 6.38
CA GLN A 21 -77.72 0.49 6.78
C GLN A 21 -76.76 0.75 5.63
N THR A 22 -75.62 1.36 5.92
CA THR A 22 -74.51 1.53 4.97
C THR A 22 -73.18 1.35 5.68
N ILE A 23 -72.16 0.92 4.95
CA ILE A 23 -70.79 0.80 5.46
C ILE A 23 -70.03 2.07 5.07
N VAL A 24 -69.43 2.73 6.07
CA VAL A 24 -68.49 3.83 5.87
C VAL A 24 -67.07 3.32 6.14
N THR A 25 -66.23 3.33 5.12
CA THR A 25 -64.82 2.93 5.24
C THR A 25 -63.97 4.15 5.57
N VAL A 26 -63.31 4.11 6.72
CA VAL A 26 -62.31 5.11 7.11
C VAL A 26 -60.95 4.61 6.65
N VAL A 27 -60.37 5.30 5.66
CA VAL A 27 -59.01 5.08 5.14
C VAL A 27 -58.07 6.16 5.66
N ASP A 28 -56.79 5.82 5.83
CA ASP A 28 -55.73 6.79 6.06
C ASP A 28 -54.89 6.94 4.80
N ASN A 29 -54.88 8.17 4.30
CA ASN A 29 -54.18 8.58 3.10
C ASN A 29 -53.12 9.66 3.42
N LEU A 30 -52.84 9.93 4.69
CA LEU A 30 -51.81 10.88 5.07
C LEU A 30 -50.45 10.17 5.05
N ALA A 31 -49.48 10.78 4.37
CA ALA A 31 -48.12 10.27 4.40
C ALA A 31 -47.45 10.59 5.75
N PRO A 32 -46.62 9.68 6.28
CA PRO A 32 -45.85 9.94 7.49
C PRO A 32 -44.88 11.11 7.30
N VAL A 33 -44.46 11.72 8.41
CA VAL A 33 -43.46 12.79 8.42
C VAL A 33 -42.14 12.23 8.96
N ILE A 34 -41.03 12.48 8.25
CA ILE A 34 -39.68 12.03 8.64
C ILE A 34 -38.70 13.20 8.63
N THR A 35 -37.88 13.31 9.67
CA THR A 35 -36.82 14.33 9.77
C THR A 35 -35.46 13.70 9.46
N CYS A 36 -34.73 14.29 8.51
CA CYS A 36 -33.40 13.83 8.15
C CYS A 36 -32.32 14.26 9.15
N PRO A 37 -31.34 13.38 9.44
CA PRO A 37 -30.06 13.82 9.98
C PRO A 37 -29.39 14.80 9.00
N ALA A 38 -28.50 15.63 9.53
CA ALA A 38 -27.59 16.41 8.70
C ALA A 38 -26.56 15.50 8.02
N ASP A 39 -25.98 15.98 6.93
CA ASP A 39 -24.85 15.32 6.27
C ASP A 39 -23.65 15.19 7.23
N ILE A 40 -22.93 14.08 7.11
CA ILE A 40 -21.79 13.73 7.96
C ILE A 40 -20.51 13.76 7.12
N THR A 41 -19.45 14.38 7.65
CA THR A 41 -18.11 14.30 7.06
C THR A 41 -17.12 13.76 8.08
N VAL A 42 -16.38 12.72 7.72
CA VAL A 42 -15.36 12.08 8.56
C VAL A 42 -14.08 11.91 7.76
N THR A 43 -12.93 12.14 8.38
CA THR A 43 -11.63 11.84 7.77
C THR A 43 -11.16 10.46 8.18
N SER A 44 -10.87 9.59 7.22
CA SER A 44 -10.23 8.30 7.47
C SER A 44 -8.70 8.39 7.36
N THR A 45 -8.03 7.63 8.24
CA THR A 45 -6.59 7.34 8.17
C THR A 45 -6.28 6.02 7.45
N SER A 46 -7.30 5.26 7.05
CA SER A 46 -7.17 3.98 6.36
C SER A 46 -7.73 4.06 4.95
N ALA A 47 -7.11 3.35 4.00
CA ALA A 47 -7.65 3.17 2.66
C ALA A 47 -9.01 2.43 2.66
N LEU A 48 -9.36 1.72 3.74
CA LEU A 48 -10.62 0.97 3.86
C LEU A 48 -11.82 1.85 4.23
N GLY A 49 -11.61 3.12 4.60
CA GLY A 49 -12.67 4.03 5.04
C GLY A 49 -12.76 4.19 6.56
N ALA A 50 -13.88 4.66 7.09
CA ALA A 50 -14.05 5.00 8.51
C ALA A 50 -15.33 4.42 9.10
N ILE A 51 -15.28 4.04 10.38
CA ILE A 51 -16.51 3.70 11.13
C ILE A 51 -17.29 4.99 11.37
N VAL A 52 -18.54 5.05 10.91
CA VAL A 52 -19.39 6.23 11.09
C VAL A 52 -20.60 5.85 11.92
N ASN A 53 -20.82 6.60 13.00
CA ASN A 53 -22.01 6.48 13.84
C ASN A 53 -22.95 7.65 13.54
N TYR A 54 -24.20 7.34 13.27
CA TYR A 54 -25.28 8.30 13.11
C TYR A 54 -26.55 7.84 13.85
N THR A 55 -27.39 8.78 14.22
CA THR A 55 -28.71 8.49 14.79
C THR A 55 -29.69 8.23 13.65
N ALA A 56 -30.37 7.08 13.67
CA ALA A 56 -31.38 6.78 12.66
C ALA A 56 -32.49 7.85 12.70
N PRO A 57 -32.99 8.31 11.54
CA PRO A 57 -34.10 9.24 11.51
C PRO A 57 -35.32 8.65 12.22
N VAL A 58 -36.06 9.52 12.91
CA VAL A 58 -37.34 9.17 13.50
C VAL A 58 -38.41 9.84 12.67
N GLY A 59 -39.38 9.06 12.20
CA GLY A 59 -40.59 9.61 11.63
C GLY A 59 -41.81 9.33 12.52
N THR A 60 -42.83 10.14 12.33
CA THR A 60 -44.08 10.14 13.09
C THR A 60 -45.25 10.19 12.14
N ASP A 61 -46.37 9.59 12.55
CA ASP A 61 -47.62 9.59 11.80
C ASP A 61 -48.81 9.62 12.78
N ASN A 62 -50.02 9.87 12.30
CA ASN A 62 -51.24 9.72 13.10
C ASN A 62 -51.59 8.25 13.37
N CYS A 63 -50.92 7.32 12.70
CA CYS A 63 -50.93 5.88 12.96
C CYS A 63 -49.55 5.38 13.45
N SER A 64 -49.46 4.10 13.80
CA SER A 64 -48.16 3.48 14.05
C SER A 64 -47.34 3.44 12.76
N ALA A 65 -46.07 3.82 12.83
CA ALA A 65 -45.17 3.83 11.68
C ALA A 65 -43.82 3.21 12.03
N ASN A 66 -43.18 2.59 11.04
CA ASN A 66 -41.89 1.91 11.19
C ASN A 66 -40.86 2.50 10.23
N THR A 67 -39.66 2.78 10.73
CA THR A 67 -38.55 3.32 9.93
C THR A 67 -37.57 2.20 9.58
N ALA A 68 -37.26 2.05 8.30
CA ALA A 68 -36.30 1.07 7.79
C ALA A 68 -35.19 1.76 6.99
N LEU A 69 -33.96 1.24 7.12
CA LEU A 69 -32.86 1.58 6.21
C LEU A 69 -33.10 0.90 4.86
N THR A 70 -33.18 1.70 3.80
CA THR A 70 -33.53 1.22 2.44
C THR A 70 -32.38 1.36 1.43
N ALA A 71 -31.41 2.23 1.69
CA ALA A 71 -30.17 2.31 0.92
C ALA A 71 -29.02 2.87 1.77
N GLY A 72 -27.77 2.54 1.41
CA GLY A 72 -26.57 2.94 2.14
C GLY A 72 -26.17 1.91 3.20
N LEU A 73 -25.42 2.35 4.21
CA LEU A 73 -24.86 1.50 5.26
C LEU A 73 -25.44 1.88 6.63
N ALA A 74 -25.56 0.89 7.52
CA ALA A 74 -26.07 1.09 8.87
C ALA A 74 -25.07 1.85 9.74
N SER A 75 -25.60 2.55 10.75
CA SER A 75 -24.79 3.22 11.79
C SER A 75 -23.84 2.22 12.47
N GLY A 76 -22.59 2.63 12.66
CA GLY A 76 -21.52 1.78 13.20
C GLY A 76 -20.81 0.90 12.15
N SER A 77 -21.22 0.95 10.89
CA SER A 77 -20.52 0.26 9.79
C SER A 77 -19.27 1.03 9.35
N VAL A 78 -18.37 0.35 8.64
CA VAL A 78 -17.27 0.98 7.91
C VAL A 78 -17.80 1.56 6.60
N PHE A 79 -17.74 2.87 6.46
CA PHE A 79 -18.07 3.60 5.24
C PHE A 79 -16.81 3.76 4.39
N PRO A 80 -16.84 3.42 3.08
CA PRO A 80 -15.70 3.58 2.19
C PRO A 80 -15.38 5.06 1.95
N ILE A 81 -14.16 5.34 1.51
CA ILE A 81 -13.75 6.69 1.06
C ILE A 81 -14.68 7.16 -0.08
N GLY A 82 -15.09 8.42 -0.01
CA GLY A 82 -16.05 9.04 -0.91
C GLY A 82 -17.39 9.29 -0.23
N THR A 83 -18.44 9.55 -1.01
CA THR A 83 -19.78 9.84 -0.51
C THR A 83 -20.68 8.63 -0.62
N THR A 84 -21.25 8.21 0.50
CA THR A 84 -22.32 7.20 0.58
C THR A 84 -23.63 7.91 0.92
N VAL A 85 -24.66 7.71 0.09
CA VAL A 85 -26.01 8.22 0.36
C VAL A 85 -26.74 7.21 1.24
N VAL A 86 -27.17 7.62 2.42
CA VAL A 86 -27.95 6.80 3.35
C VAL A 86 -29.41 7.20 3.25
N THR A 87 -30.30 6.25 2.97
CA THR A 87 -31.74 6.50 2.76
C THR A 87 -32.57 5.64 3.69
N HIS A 88 -33.44 6.29 4.46
CA HIS A 88 -34.45 5.62 5.28
C HIS A 88 -35.84 5.89 4.72
N THR A 89 -36.69 4.88 4.82
CA THR A 89 -38.11 4.98 4.47
C THR A 89 -38.92 4.63 5.71
N ILE A 90 -39.88 5.50 6.02
CA ILE A 90 -40.91 5.23 7.02
C ILE A 90 -42.18 4.77 6.31
N THR A 91 -42.79 3.71 6.84
CA THR A 91 -44.06 3.16 6.37
C THR A 91 -45.05 3.13 7.52
N ASP A 92 -46.24 3.73 7.33
CA ASP A 92 -47.32 3.69 8.31
C ASP A 92 -48.10 2.36 8.27
N ALA A 93 -49.10 2.21 9.15
CA ALA A 93 -49.95 1.02 9.19
C ALA A 93 -50.89 0.86 7.98
N SER A 94 -51.11 1.95 7.23
CA SER A 94 -51.91 1.99 6.00
C SER A 94 -51.11 1.63 4.75
N GLY A 95 -49.78 1.62 4.85
CA GLY A 95 -48.86 1.47 3.72
C GLY A 95 -48.45 2.79 3.05
N ASN A 96 -48.81 3.95 3.61
CA ASN A 96 -48.26 5.23 3.13
C ASN A 96 -46.79 5.34 3.54
N THR A 97 -45.98 5.95 2.67
CA THR A 97 -44.52 6.02 2.86
C THR A 97 -43.98 7.43 2.72
N ALA A 98 -42.93 7.73 3.49
CA ALA A 98 -42.08 8.88 3.26
C ALA A 98 -40.61 8.46 3.37
N SER A 99 -39.74 9.09 2.59
CA SER A 99 -38.31 8.78 2.57
C SER A 99 -37.47 10.01 2.85
N CYS A 100 -36.31 9.76 3.42
CA CYS A 100 -35.32 10.76 3.77
C CYS A 100 -33.93 10.24 3.43
N SER A 101 -33.08 11.10 2.87
CA SER A 101 -31.68 10.78 2.57
C SER A 101 -30.74 11.83 3.14
N PHE A 102 -29.55 11.40 3.57
CA PHE A 102 -28.43 12.26 3.96
C PHE A 102 -27.12 11.65 3.45
N ASN A 103 -26.11 12.49 3.27
CA ASN A 103 -24.80 12.08 2.77
C ASN A 103 -23.86 11.76 3.92
N VAL A 104 -23.12 10.66 3.79
CA VAL A 104 -21.94 10.36 4.60
C VAL A 104 -20.72 10.46 3.69
N THR A 105 -19.90 11.49 3.89
CA THR A 105 -18.68 11.72 3.13
C THR A 105 -17.47 11.32 3.96
N VAL A 106 -16.75 10.30 3.53
CA VAL A 106 -15.47 9.91 4.11
C VAL A 106 -14.35 10.47 3.25
N THR A 107 -13.64 11.47 3.74
CA THR A 107 -12.43 11.97 3.08
C THR A 107 -11.23 11.15 3.53
N GLN A 108 -10.24 10.97 2.66
CA GLN A 108 -8.96 10.42 3.08
C GLN A 108 -8.06 11.56 3.52
N SER A 109 -7.46 11.46 4.71
CA SER A 109 -6.37 12.34 5.05
C SER A 109 -5.25 12.14 4.03
N PRO A 110 -4.62 13.19 3.48
CA PRO A 110 -3.51 13.01 2.55
C PRO A 110 -2.44 12.15 3.22
N VAL A 111 -2.15 10.98 2.66
CA VAL A 111 -1.08 10.11 3.16
C VAL A 111 0.22 10.87 2.99
N SER A 112 0.79 11.35 4.09
CA SER A 112 2.07 12.05 4.08
C SER A 112 3.19 11.02 3.95
N CYS A 113 3.72 10.88 2.75
CA CYS A 113 4.81 9.95 2.49
C CYS A 113 6.16 10.60 2.81
N ASN A 114 6.72 10.22 3.95
CA ASN A 114 8.10 10.55 4.34
C ASN A 114 8.99 9.29 4.37
N SER A 115 8.56 8.23 3.70
CA SER A 115 9.28 6.96 3.65
C SER A 115 10.61 7.13 2.93
N THR A 116 11.68 6.57 3.50
CA THR A 116 12.99 6.53 2.85
C THR A 116 13.52 5.11 2.86
N ILE A 117 14.38 4.80 1.88
CA ILE A 117 15.15 3.58 1.84
C ILE A 117 16.59 3.93 1.48
N VAL A 118 17.53 3.32 2.19
CA VAL A 118 18.97 3.41 1.92
C VAL A 118 19.51 2.00 1.73
N ILE A 119 20.40 1.83 0.76
CA ILE A 119 21.18 0.60 0.61
C ILE A 119 22.55 0.88 1.24
N ASN A 120 22.91 0.09 2.24
CA ASN A 120 24.21 0.24 2.90
C ASN A 120 25.33 -0.16 1.93
N PRO A 121 26.43 0.62 1.86
CA PRO A 121 27.61 0.18 1.13
C PRO A 121 28.16 -1.09 1.78
N PHE A 122 28.78 -1.94 0.96
CA PHE A 122 29.46 -3.15 1.44
C PHE A 122 30.91 -3.15 1.00
N THR A 123 31.72 -3.95 1.67
CA THR A 123 33.13 -4.12 1.34
C THR A 123 33.46 -5.61 1.28
N ALA A 124 33.61 -6.16 0.08
CA ALA A 124 33.93 -7.59 -0.09
C ALA A 124 35.36 -7.93 0.33
N VAL A 125 36.29 -6.98 0.15
CA VAL A 125 37.69 -7.07 0.56
C VAL A 125 38.07 -5.74 1.22
N THR A 126 38.47 -5.76 2.48
CA THR A 126 38.57 -4.57 3.37
C THR A 126 39.51 -3.47 2.89
N THR A 127 40.55 -3.81 2.14
CA THR A 127 41.51 -2.84 1.58
C THR A 127 41.07 -2.26 0.23
N GLN A 128 39.94 -2.72 -0.30
CA GLN A 128 39.49 -2.39 -1.64
C GLN A 128 38.26 -1.48 -1.63
N LYS A 129 37.96 -0.90 -2.80
CA LYS A 129 36.82 0.00 -2.98
C LYS A 129 35.51 -0.68 -2.54
N PRO A 130 34.65 0.02 -1.77
CA PRO A 130 33.31 -0.47 -1.47
C PRO A 130 32.49 -0.77 -2.74
N ASN A 131 31.41 -1.52 -2.57
CA ASN A 131 30.45 -1.90 -3.61
C ASN A 131 31.10 -2.63 -4.79
N THR A 132 32.22 -3.31 -4.55
CA THR A 132 33.00 -4.01 -5.57
C THR A 132 33.13 -5.48 -5.22
N ILE A 133 32.84 -6.35 -6.19
CA ILE A 133 33.07 -7.80 -6.15
C ILE A 133 34.24 -8.11 -7.07
N PHE A 134 35.17 -8.94 -6.59
CA PHE A 134 36.36 -9.31 -7.33
C PHE A 134 36.25 -10.76 -7.78
N LEU A 135 36.07 -11.00 -9.08
CA LEU A 135 36.01 -12.38 -9.56
C LEU A 135 37.37 -13.04 -9.35
N GLY A 136 37.35 -14.26 -8.78
CA GLY A 136 38.57 -15.03 -8.50
C GLY A 136 39.26 -14.71 -7.18
N TYR A 137 38.79 -13.74 -6.39
CA TYR A 137 39.32 -13.46 -5.05
C TYR A 137 38.25 -12.93 -4.09
N GLY A 138 38.21 -13.47 -2.87
CA GLY A 138 37.22 -13.07 -1.86
C GLY A 138 35.79 -13.53 -2.18
N PRO A 139 34.79 -13.03 -1.43
CA PRO A 139 33.39 -13.39 -1.62
C PRO A 139 32.89 -13.06 -3.03
N GLN A 140 32.26 -14.04 -3.67
CA GLN A 140 31.63 -13.88 -4.99
C GLN A 140 30.15 -13.49 -4.89
N THR A 141 29.61 -13.57 -3.68
CA THR A 141 28.23 -13.23 -3.35
C THR A 141 28.22 -12.15 -2.28
N MET A 142 27.23 -11.27 -2.32
CA MET A 142 27.06 -10.22 -1.32
C MET A 142 25.59 -10.01 -0.99
N THR A 143 25.29 -9.69 0.26
CA THR A 143 23.96 -9.26 0.70
C THR A 143 23.82 -7.76 0.55
N LEU A 144 22.81 -7.30 -0.18
CA LEU A 144 22.43 -5.89 -0.23
C LEU A 144 21.59 -5.59 1.01
N SER A 145 22.15 -4.85 1.97
CA SER A 145 21.45 -4.55 3.22
C SER A 145 20.71 -3.22 3.12
N THR A 146 19.40 -3.22 3.36
CA THR A 146 18.56 -2.04 3.31
C THR A 146 18.19 -1.52 4.70
N GLN A 147 17.97 -0.22 4.79
CA GLN A 147 17.40 0.44 5.95
C GLN A 147 16.24 1.32 5.50
N THR A 148 15.07 1.14 6.11
CA THR A 148 13.86 1.90 5.80
C THR A 148 13.40 2.73 6.98
N THR A 149 12.88 3.93 6.73
CA THR A 149 12.21 4.78 7.74
C THR A 149 10.90 5.33 7.18
N GLY A 150 10.07 5.96 8.03
CA GLY A 150 8.83 6.62 7.60
C GLY A 150 7.69 5.64 7.23
N GLY A 151 7.59 4.50 7.93
CA GLY A 151 6.53 3.52 7.73
C GLY A 151 6.81 2.18 8.42
N THR A 152 5.85 1.25 8.33
CA THR A 152 6.01 -0.15 8.73
C THR A 152 5.47 -1.08 7.63
N GLY A 153 5.73 -2.39 7.75
CA GLY A 153 5.17 -3.38 6.82
C GLY A 153 5.68 -3.28 5.39
N PHE A 154 6.93 -2.87 5.19
CA PHE A 154 7.51 -2.72 3.85
C PHE A 154 7.55 -4.05 3.08
N ILE A 155 7.06 -4.02 1.83
CA ILE A 155 7.32 -5.02 0.80
C ILE A 155 8.37 -4.49 -0.17
N TYR A 156 9.15 -5.37 -0.78
CA TYR A 156 10.33 -5.01 -1.58
C TYR A 156 10.24 -5.59 -2.98
N SER A 157 10.75 -4.86 -3.96
CA SER A 157 10.97 -5.35 -5.32
C SER A 157 12.31 -4.86 -5.83
N TRP A 158 13.21 -5.81 -6.11
CA TRP A 158 14.54 -5.54 -6.64
C TRP A 158 14.58 -5.83 -8.13
N THR A 159 15.18 -4.90 -8.86
CA THR A 159 15.47 -5.04 -10.29
C THR A 159 16.94 -4.75 -10.59
N SER A 160 17.48 -5.37 -11.62
CA SER A 160 18.78 -5.02 -12.18
C SER A 160 18.64 -3.92 -13.25
N SER A 161 19.76 -3.35 -13.68
CA SER A 161 19.81 -2.39 -14.79
C SER A 161 19.33 -2.95 -16.13
N THR A 162 19.19 -4.27 -16.27
CA THR A 162 18.58 -4.91 -17.45
C THR A 162 17.06 -5.07 -17.33
N GLY A 163 16.48 -4.66 -16.19
CA GLY A 163 15.05 -4.82 -15.89
C GLY A 163 14.67 -6.21 -15.36
N GLU A 164 15.65 -7.08 -15.11
CA GLU A 164 15.40 -8.41 -14.53
C GLU A 164 14.97 -8.27 -13.07
N VAL A 165 13.92 -8.98 -12.67
CA VAL A 165 13.49 -9.06 -11.26
C VAL A 165 14.46 -9.96 -10.50
N VAL A 166 15.10 -9.40 -9.49
CA VAL A 166 16.15 -10.07 -8.71
C VAL A 166 15.58 -10.77 -7.48
N ALA A 167 14.76 -10.06 -6.69
CA ALA A 167 14.23 -10.57 -5.43
C ALA A 167 13.09 -9.69 -4.87
N ASN A 168 12.29 -10.25 -3.97
CA ASN A 168 11.21 -9.54 -3.25
C ASN A 168 11.40 -9.56 -1.73
N VAL A 169 12.65 -9.47 -1.26
CA VAL A 169 13.01 -9.46 0.16
C VAL A 169 13.80 -8.20 0.51
N ALA A 170 13.82 -7.82 1.79
CA ALA A 170 14.54 -6.63 2.27
C ALA A 170 16.03 -6.66 1.94
N ASN A 171 16.66 -7.83 2.16
CA ASN A 171 18.10 -8.00 2.04
C ASN A 171 18.45 -9.17 1.12
N PRO A 172 18.45 -9.00 -0.21
CA PRO A 172 18.75 -10.09 -1.13
C PRO A 172 20.25 -10.36 -1.21
N THR A 173 20.61 -11.61 -1.48
CA THR A 173 21.98 -12.00 -1.83
C THR A 173 22.13 -12.02 -3.35
N ILE A 174 23.13 -11.30 -3.86
CA ILE A 174 23.44 -11.18 -5.29
C ILE A 174 24.76 -11.88 -5.63
N ASN A 175 24.94 -12.27 -6.90
CA ASN A 175 26.15 -12.90 -7.44
C ASN A 175 26.45 -12.39 -8.87
N PRO A 176 26.59 -11.07 -9.09
CA PRO A 176 26.79 -10.52 -10.42
C PRO A 176 28.11 -10.99 -11.02
N LYS A 177 28.11 -11.26 -12.33
CA LYS A 177 29.31 -11.55 -13.13
C LYS A 177 29.76 -10.37 -13.98
N VAL A 178 28.93 -9.34 -14.06
CA VAL A 178 29.17 -8.09 -14.75
C VAL A 178 28.70 -6.95 -13.85
N SER A 179 29.34 -5.79 -13.94
CA SER A 179 28.94 -4.62 -13.18
C SER A 179 27.47 -4.29 -13.47
N THR A 180 26.68 -4.12 -12.41
CA THR A 180 25.22 -4.04 -12.50
C THR A 180 24.71 -3.02 -11.51
N THR A 181 23.78 -2.16 -11.94
CA THR A 181 23.02 -1.32 -11.00
C THR A 181 21.82 -2.11 -10.51
N TYR A 182 21.62 -2.14 -9.20
CA TYR A 182 20.43 -2.72 -8.58
C TYR A 182 19.55 -1.61 -8.04
N THR A 183 18.27 -1.65 -8.35
CA THR A 183 17.27 -0.71 -7.88
C THR A 183 16.27 -1.46 -7.01
N VAL A 184 15.97 -0.90 -5.83
CA VAL A 184 14.93 -1.39 -4.93
C VAL A 184 13.81 -0.38 -4.84
N ILE A 185 12.59 -0.87 -4.96
CA ILE A 185 11.38 -0.15 -4.57
C ILE A 185 10.83 -0.82 -3.33
N ALA A 186 10.65 -0.05 -2.25
CA ALA A 186 10.01 -0.49 -1.02
C ALA A 186 8.68 0.23 -0.85
N THR A 187 7.61 -0.52 -0.56
CA THR A 187 6.25 0.01 -0.35
C THR A 187 5.81 -0.30 1.07
N ASN A 188 5.50 0.71 1.88
CA ASN A 188 5.01 0.49 3.26
C ASN A 188 3.53 0.09 3.28
N ALA A 189 3.00 -0.21 4.47
CA ALA A 189 1.58 -0.59 4.67
C ALA A 189 0.58 0.51 4.27
N ASP A 190 1.00 1.78 4.29
CA ASP A 190 0.19 2.94 3.87
C ASP A 190 0.28 3.21 2.36
N GLY A 191 1.01 2.37 1.62
CA GLY A 191 1.22 2.50 0.17
C GLY A 191 2.30 3.51 -0.23
N CYS A 192 3.05 4.06 0.71
CA CYS A 192 4.15 4.98 0.41
C CYS A 192 5.35 4.24 -0.18
N LEU A 193 5.84 4.76 -1.30
CA LEU A 193 6.98 4.23 -2.02
C LEU A 193 8.27 4.94 -1.60
N ALA A 194 9.33 4.16 -1.42
CA ALA A 194 10.70 4.64 -1.30
C ALA A 194 11.58 3.89 -2.31
N THR A 195 12.48 4.60 -2.99
CA THR A 195 13.35 4.01 -4.02
C THR A 195 14.82 4.32 -3.72
N ALA A 196 15.69 3.33 -3.90
CA ALA A 196 17.14 3.51 -3.87
C ALA A 196 17.81 2.67 -4.95
N SER A 197 19.03 3.05 -5.32
CA SER A 197 19.84 2.28 -6.25
C SER A 197 21.28 2.19 -5.77
N ILE A 198 21.93 1.07 -6.09
CA ILE A 198 23.34 0.84 -5.82
C ILE A 198 24.02 0.30 -7.09
N TYR A 199 25.12 0.91 -7.48
CA TYR A 199 25.99 0.36 -8.52
C TYR A 199 26.95 -0.64 -7.88
N VAL A 200 26.85 -1.90 -8.29
CA VAL A 200 27.76 -2.96 -7.87
C VAL A 200 28.77 -3.18 -8.98
N CYS A 201 30.02 -2.80 -8.71
CA CYS A 201 31.11 -3.03 -9.64
C CYS A 201 31.59 -4.48 -9.56
N VAL A 202 31.87 -5.07 -10.72
CA VAL A 202 32.53 -6.37 -10.83
C VAL A 202 33.86 -6.18 -11.54
N ILE A 203 34.94 -6.43 -10.81
CA ILE A 203 36.30 -6.46 -11.39
C ILE A 203 36.71 -7.92 -11.54
N ASP A 204 37.12 -8.31 -12.75
CA ASP A 204 37.70 -9.63 -12.94
C ASP A 204 39.17 -9.64 -12.53
N ALA A 205 39.45 -10.18 -11.35
CA ALA A 205 40.82 -10.32 -10.83
C ALA A 205 41.44 -11.67 -11.20
N ARG A 206 40.79 -12.48 -12.04
CA ARG A 206 41.35 -13.76 -12.48
C ARG A 206 42.44 -13.52 -13.53
N ALA A 207 43.64 -14.07 -13.31
CA ALA A 207 44.61 -14.18 -14.37
C ALA A 207 44.18 -15.30 -15.33
N ILE A 208 43.96 -14.94 -16.59
CA ILE A 208 43.49 -15.84 -17.64
C ILE A 208 44.66 -16.26 -18.53
N ASP A 209 44.70 -17.52 -18.95
CA ASP A 209 45.68 -18.01 -19.92
C ASP A 209 45.32 -17.62 -21.36
N LYS A 210 46.19 -17.95 -22.31
CA LYS A 210 45.96 -17.64 -23.74
C LYS A 210 44.75 -18.35 -24.35
N TYR A 211 44.13 -19.29 -23.64
CA TYR A 211 42.94 -20.04 -24.06
C TYR A 211 41.67 -19.57 -23.36
N GLY A 212 41.71 -18.49 -22.58
CA GLY A 212 40.54 -17.99 -21.87
C GLY A 212 40.26 -18.71 -20.54
N LYS A 213 41.18 -19.56 -20.05
CA LYS A 213 40.98 -20.33 -18.82
C LYS A 213 41.66 -19.67 -17.62
N TYR A 214 40.99 -19.71 -16.47
CA TYR A 214 41.59 -19.29 -15.21
C TYR A 214 42.77 -20.19 -14.85
N LYS A 215 43.96 -19.59 -14.65
CA LYS A 215 45.20 -20.33 -14.35
C LYS A 215 45.58 -20.35 -12.86
N GLY A 216 44.64 -20.02 -11.97
CA GLY A 216 44.84 -20.09 -10.51
C GLY A 216 45.66 -18.95 -9.90
N LYS A 217 45.86 -17.85 -10.64
CA LYS A 217 46.57 -16.64 -10.18
C LYS A 217 45.65 -15.44 -10.18
N VAL A 218 45.92 -14.48 -9.31
CA VAL A 218 45.14 -13.24 -9.16
C VAL A 218 45.90 -12.08 -9.78
N LEU A 219 45.18 -11.26 -10.54
CA LEU A 219 45.65 -9.98 -11.06
C LEU A 219 45.62 -8.95 -9.94
N VAL A 220 46.75 -8.26 -9.77
CA VAL A 220 46.89 -7.16 -8.84
C VAL A 220 47.56 -6.02 -9.57
N CYS A 221 47.00 -4.82 -9.46
CA CYS A 221 47.68 -3.61 -9.87
C CYS A 221 48.65 -3.22 -8.76
N HIS A 222 49.92 -3.50 -9.00
CA HIS A 222 50.99 -3.23 -8.07
C HIS A 222 51.48 -1.80 -8.21
N ASN A 223 51.51 -1.07 -7.11
CA ASN A 223 52.03 0.28 -7.04
C ASN A 223 53.48 0.23 -6.55
N GLU A 224 54.44 0.57 -7.42
CA GLU A 224 55.89 0.53 -7.16
C GLU A 224 56.34 1.65 -6.19
N GLY A 225 55.82 1.62 -4.96
CA GLY A 225 56.10 2.57 -3.90
C GLY A 225 55.68 4.01 -4.20
N GLN A 226 55.42 4.78 -3.14
CA GLN A 226 54.98 6.19 -3.18
C GLN A 226 55.92 7.15 -3.96
N LYS A 227 57.11 6.71 -4.39
CA LYS A 227 58.14 7.58 -4.99
C LYS A 227 58.17 7.58 -6.53
N SER A 228 57.66 6.55 -7.20
CA SER A 228 57.75 6.44 -8.68
C SER A 228 56.46 6.84 -9.40
N GLY A 229 55.30 6.74 -8.72
CA GLY A 229 53.98 6.92 -9.34
C GLY A 229 53.67 5.90 -10.44
N ARG A 230 54.47 4.84 -10.56
CA ARG A 230 54.29 3.79 -11.57
C ARG A 230 53.47 2.65 -10.99
N SER A 231 52.52 2.20 -11.79
CA SER A 231 51.68 1.04 -11.50
C SER A 231 51.80 0.05 -12.64
N HIS A 232 51.86 -1.24 -12.31
CA HIS A 232 51.83 -2.30 -13.31
C HIS A 232 51.04 -3.50 -12.81
N THR A 233 50.39 -4.20 -13.73
CA THR A 233 49.64 -5.41 -13.40
C THR A 233 50.60 -6.58 -13.18
N ILE A 234 50.49 -7.24 -12.03
CA ILE A 234 51.21 -8.48 -11.72
C ILE A 234 50.23 -9.65 -11.58
N GLU A 235 50.75 -10.85 -11.76
CA GLU A 235 50.03 -12.10 -11.52
C GLU A 235 50.64 -12.87 -10.35
N ILE A 236 49.92 -12.94 -9.25
CA ILE A 236 50.41 -13.56 -8.01
C ILE A 236 49.55 -14.74 -7.58
N SER A 237 50.08 -15.59 -6.70
CA SER A 237 49.28 -16.65 -6.08
C SER A 237 48.24 -16.04 -5.14
N VAL A 238 47.09 -16.71 -5.00
CA VAL A 238 46.00 -16.27 -4.09
C VAL A 238 46.53 -16.00 -2.68
N ASN A 239 47.47 -16.82 -2.19
CA ASN A 239 48.04 -16.69 -0.85
C ASN A 239 48.94 -15.45 -0.68
N ALA A 240 49.48 -14.89 -1.76
CA ALA A 240 50.30 -13.68 -1.73
C ALA A 240 49.49 -12.38 -1.82
N VAL A 241 48.21 -12.47 -2.20
CA VAL A 241 47.36 -11.30 -2.46
C VAL A 241 47.23 -10.42 -1.22
N LEU A 242 46.88 -11.00 -0.06
CA LEU A 242 46.68 -10.19 1.14
C LEU A 242 47.94 -9.41 1.54
N GLN A 243 49.11 -10.01 1.38
CA GLN A 243 50.39 -9.34 1.64
C GLN A 243 50.60 -8.16 0.68
N HIS A 244 50.32 -8.35 -0.61
CA HIS A 244 50.39 -7.28 -1.59
C HIS A 244 49.43 -6.13 -1.28
N LEU A 245 48.15 -6.43 -0.99
CA LEU A 245 47.14 -5.39 -0.71
C LEU A 245 47.38 -4.62 0.60
N THR A 246 48.20 -5.13 1.51
CA THR A 246 48.44 -4.51 2.83
C THR A 246 49.81 -3.85 2.94
N LEU A 247 50.84 -4.39 2.29
CA LEU A 247 52.20 -3.80 2.30
C LEU A 247 52.39 -2.76 1.20
N HIS A 248 51.69 -2.95 0.09
CA HIS A 248 51.70 -2.05 -1.04
C HIS A 248 50.26 -1.53 -1.18
N LEU A 249 50.07 -0.28 -1.61
CA LEU A 249 48.72 0.29 -1.80
C LEU A 249 48.08 -0.29 -3.07
N ASP A 250 48.18 -1.61 -3.23
CA ASP A 250 47.82 -2.36 -4.41
C ASP A 250 46.30 -2.53 -4.48
N THR A 251 45.80 -2.67 -5.71
CA THR A 251 44.38 -2.91 -5.96
C THR A 251 44.17 -4.22 -6.69
N LEU A 252 43.05 -4.89 -6.41
CA LEU A 252 42.67 -6.12 -7.09
C LEU A 252 42.21 -5.83 -8.52
N GLY A 253 42.65 -6.66 -9.46
CA GLY A 253 42.43 -6.48 -10.89
C GLY A 253 43.65 -5.95 -11.63
N ALA A 254 43.51 -5.76 -12.93
CA ALA A 254 44.52 -5.08 -13.73
C ALA A 254 44.53 -3.57 -13.44
N CYS A 255 45.63 -2.86 -13.73
CA CYS A 255 45.73 -1.42 -13.46
C CYS A 255 44.77 -0.56 -14.29
N ASP A 256 44.26 -1.08 -15.40
CA ASP A 256 43.22 -0.46 -16.22
C ASP A 256 41.80 -0.92 -15.85
N ALA A 257 41.67 -1.79 -14.84
CA ALA A 257 40.37 -2.19 -14.31
C ALA A 257 39.70 -0.96 -13.68
N THR A 258 38.64 -0.49 -14.33
CA THR A 258 37.90 0.69 -13.90
C THR A 258 36.50 0.32 -13.46
N CYS A 259 36.09 0.89 -12.34
CA CYS A 259 34.69 1.00 -11.96
C CYS A 259 34.28 2.45 -12.22
N ALA A 260 33.44 2.70 -13.22
CA ALA A 260 32.75 3.98 -13.33
C ALA A 260 32.07 4.28 -11.98
N THR A 261 32.31 5.48 -11.45
CA THR A 261 31.63 6.01 -10.25
C THR A 261 30.29 6.60 -10.64
#